data_AF-A0A3P1S243-F1
#
_entry.id   AF-A0A3P1S243-F1
#
_cell.length_a   1.000
_cell.length_b   1.000
_cell.length_c   1.000
_cell.angle_alpha   90.00
_cell.angle_beta   90.00
_cell.angle_gamma   90.00
#
_symmetry.space_group_name_H-M   'P 1'
#
loop_
_entity.id
_entity.type
_entity.pdbx_description
1 polymer ?
#
loop_
_entity_poly.entity_id
_entity_poly.type
_entity_poly.pdbx_seq_one_letter_code
_entity_poly.pdbx_strand_id
1 'polypeptide(L)' 'MKQFAKAVNLGFSMVACIGLGTYLGLYLDQVFQVKPICLIIGIFMGFLSALLYLFKMVWK' A
#
# COMPACT_ATOMS: atom_id res chain seq x y z
N MET A 1 -4.96 22.95 12.76
CA MET A 1 -5.02 21.55 13.26
C MET A 1 -5.67 20.55 12.30
N LYS A 2 -6.79 20.88 11.61
CA LYS A 2 -7.49 19.93 10.71
C LYS A 2 -6.66 19.39 9.52
N GLN A 3 -5.74 20.20 8.96
CA GLN A 3 -4.87 19.75 7.86
C GLN A 3 -3.78 18.76 8.32
N PHE A 4 -3.26 18.93 9.54
CA PHE A 4 -2.25 18.04 10.12
C PHE A 4 -2.83 16.66 10.42
N ALA A 5 -4.04 16.62 11.00
CA ALA A 5 -4.77 15.37 11.22
C ALA A 5 -5.07 14.62 9.91
N LYS A 6 -5.41 15.35 8.82
CA LYS A 6 -5.57 14.77 7.49
C LYS A 6 -4.26 14.15 6.98
N ALA A 7 -3.14 14.86 7.08
CA ALA A 7 -1.84 14.38 6.60
C ALA A 7 -1.37 13.13 7.35
N VAL A 8 -1.54 13.09 8.67
CA VAL A 8 -1.19 11.92 9.50
C VAL A 8 -2.07 10.71 9.15
N ASN A 9 -3.37 10.91 9.00
CA ASN A 9 -4.29 9.82 8.61
C ASN A 9 -3.96 9.27 7.21
N LEU A 10 -3.53 10.16 6.30
CA LEU A 10 -3.07 9.79 4.96
C LEU A 10 -1.81 8.95 5.02
N GLY A 11 -0.79 9.39 5.77
CA GLY A 11 0.45 8.63 5.96
C GLY A 11 0.18 7.24 6.56
N PHE A 12 -0.70 7.16 7.56
CA PHE A 12 -1.09 5.89 8.17
C PHE A 12 -1.81 4.97 7.17
N SER A 13 -2.71 5.53 6.36
CA SER A 13 -3.44 4.78 5.32
C SER A 13 -2.50 4.25 4.24
N MET A 14 -1.51 5.05 3.82
CA MET A 14 -0.51 4.61 2.83
C MET A 14 0.38 3.50 3.38
N VAL A 15 0.88 3.64 4.61
CA VAL A 15 1.68 2.59 5.27
C VAL A 15 0.86 1.32 5.47
N ALA A 16 -0.42 1.43 5.85
CA ALA A 16 -1.31 0.28 5.96
C ALA A 16 -1.52 -0.44 4.61
N CYS A 17 -1.78 0.30 3.53
CA CYS A 17 -1.95 -0.29 2.19
C CYS A 17 -0.67 -0.97 1.68
N ILE A 18 0.49 -0.34 1.84
CA ILE A 18 1.77 -0.90 1.43
C ILE A 18 2.13 -2.11 2.30
N GLY A 19 1.94 -2.00 3.61
CA GLY A 19 2.20 -3.08 4.56
C GLY A 19 1.33 -4.31 4.31
N LEU A 20 0.02 -4.13 4.08
CA LEU A 20 -0.89 -5.22 3.75
C LEU A 20 -0.57 -5.85 2.39
N GLY A 21 -0.27 -5.04 1.36
CA GLY A 21 0.14 -5.56 0.05
C GLY A 21 1.45 -6.36 0.11
N THR A 22 2.40 -5.90 0.92
CA THR A 22 3.68 -6.58 1.14
C THR A 22 3.48 -7.88 1.92
N TYR A 23 2.66 -7.86 2.97
CA TYR A 23 2.35 -9.05 3.78
C TYR A 23 1.62 -10.12 2.97
N LEU A 24 0.61 -9.73 2.18
CA LEU A 24 -0.08 -10.64 1.26
C LEU A 24 0.85 -11.17 0.17
N GLY A 25 1.70 -10.31 -0.39
CA GLY A 25 2.70 -10.70 -1.39
C GLY A 25 3.67 -11.75 -0.83
N LEU A 26 4.18 -11.53 0.39
CA LEU A 26 5.03 -12.48 1.13
C LEU A 26 4.31 -13.81 1.41
N TYR A 27 3.06 -13.75 1.87
CA TYR A 27 2.27 -14.95 2.16
C TYR A 27 2.03 -15.78 0.89
N LEU A 28 1.68 -15.12 -0.21
CA LEU A 28 1.51 -15.77 -1.52
C LEU A 28 2.83 -16.37 -2.03
N ASP A 29 3.96 -15.68 -1.86
CA ASP A 29 5.29 -16.18 -2.22
C ASP A 29 5.62 -17.48 -1.45
N GLN A 30 5.32 -17.52 -0.15
CA GLN A 30 5.51 -18.71 0.69
C GLN A 30 4.61 -19.87 0.30
N VAL A 31 3.35 -19.60 -0.06
CA VAL A 31 2.37 -20.64 -0.43
C VAL A 31 2.66 -21.22 -1.82
N PHE A 32 3.02 -20.37 -2.79
CA PHE A 32 3.19 -20.80 -4.18
C PHE A 32 4.64 -21.18 -4.52
N GLN A 33 5.62 -20.92 -3.65
CA GLN A 33 7.06 -21.08 -3.91
C GLN A 33 7.52 -20.41 -5.22
N VAL A 34 6.73 -19.48 -5.73
CA VAL A 34 7.09 -18.67 -6.88
C VAL A 34 8.19 -17.76 -6.36
N LYS A 35 9.34 -17.73 -7.05
CA LYS A 35 10.42 -16.73 -6.89
C LYS A 35 9.82 -15.34 -6.60
N PRO A 36 10.52 -14.38 -5.95
CA PRO A 36 9.99 -13.20 -5.22
C PRO A 36 9.26 -12.15 -6.09
N ILE A 37 8.38 -12.61 -6.96
CA ILE A 37 7.64 -11.92 -7.99
C ILE A 37 6.30 -11.53 -7.40
N CYS A 38 5.65 -12.43 -6.63
CA CYS A 38 4.42 -12.13 -5.91
C CYS A 38 4.63 -11.03 -4.88
N LEU A 39 5.80 -11.02 -4.23
CA LEU A 39 6.20 -9.97 -3.30
C LEU A 39 6.36 -8.62 -4.01
N ILE A 40 7.10 -8.57 -5.13
CA ILE A 40 7.28 -7.35 -5.94
C ILE A 40 5.93 -6.81 -6.45
N ILE A 41 5.05 -7.69 -6.94
CA ILE A 41 3.70 -7.31 -7.39
C ILE A 41 2.87 -6.78 -6.22
N GLY A 42 2.93 -7.42 -5.05
CA GLY A 42 2.23 -6.97 -3.84
C GLY A 42 2.66 -5.59 -3.37
N ILE A 43 3.97 -5.30 -3.41
CA ILE A 43 4.51 -3.96 -3.12
C ILE A 43 4.01 -2.94 -4.14
N PHE A 44 4.09 -3.25 -5.45
CA PHE A 44 3.64 -2.34 -6.51
C PHE A 44 2.13 -2.07 -6.44
N MET A 45 1.32 -3.08 -6.15
CA MET A 45 -0.13 -2.90 -5.94
C MET A 45 -0.44 -2.05 -4.71
N GLY A 46 0.27 -2.27 -3.60
CA GLY A 46 0.14 -1.45 -2.38
C GLY A 46 0.54 0.01 -2.63
N PHE A 47 1.63 0.23 -3.36
CA PHE A 47 2.12 1.56 -3.75
C PHE A 47 1.15 2.29 -4.69
N LEU A 48 0.67 1.62 -5.76
CA LEU A 48 -0.31 2.18 -6.69
C LEU A 48 -1.63 2.52 -5.99
N SER A 49 -2.09 1.67 -5.08
CA SER A 49 -3.30 1.91 -4.28
C SER A 49 -3.15 3.13 -3.38
N ALA A 50 -1.99 3.29 -2.73
CA ALA A 50 -1.66 4.45 -1.91
C ALA A 50 -1.60 5.75 -2.75
N LEU A 51 -1.01 5.69 -3.95
CA LEU A 51 -0.95 6.80 -4.91
C LEU A 51 -2.35 7.21 -5.41
N LEU A 52 -3.19 6.25 -5.79
CA LEU A 52 -4.57 6.51 -6.19
C LEU A 52 -5.39 7.14 -5.07
N TYR A 53 -5.19 6.69 -3.83
CA TYR A 53 -5.84 7.27 -2.66
C TYR A 53 -5.41 8.73 -2.43
N LEU A 54 -4.12 9.01 -2.55
CA LEU A 54 -3.56 10.37 -2.51
C LEU A 54 -4.18 11.27 -3.60
N PHE A 55 -4.14 10.80 -4.85
CA PHE A 55 -4.69 11.55 -5.99
C PHE A 55 -6.17 11.86 -5.82
N LYS A 56 -6.96 10.87 -5.37
CA LYS A 56 -8.39 11.04 -5.11
C LYS A 56 -8.68 12.04 -4.00
N MET A 57 -7.75 12.21 -3.05
CA MET A 57 -7.89 13.14 -1.94
C MET A 57 -7.40 14.56 -2.25
N VAL A 58 -6.47 14.71 -3.20
CA VAL A 58 -5.97 16.02 -3.67
C VAL A 58 -6.86 16.61 -4.77
N TRP A 59 -7.39 15.76 -5.66
CA TRP A 59 -8.24 16.20 -6.78
C TRP A 59 -9.69 16.52 -6.38
N LYS A 60 -10.09 16.20 -5.14
CA LYS A 60 -11.45 16.40 -4.61
C LYS A 60 -11.47 17.46 -3.53
#